data_AF-A0A813DVC6-F1
#
_entry.id   AF-A0A813DVC6-F1
#
_cell.length_a   1.000
_cell.length_b   1.000
_cell.length_c   1.000
_cell.angle_alpha   90.00
_cell.angle_beta   90.00
_cell.angle_gamma   90.00
#
_symmetry.space_group_name_H-M   'P 1'
#
loop_
_entity.id
_entity.type
_entity.pdbx_description
1 polymer ?
#
loop_
_entity_poly.entity_id
_entity_poly.type
_entity_poly.pdbx_seq_one_letter_code
_entity_poly.pdbx_strand_id
1 'polypeptide(L)'
;AMADVGNICRCICGERPQANTTILVSSARGCKDCNTALCLEHFPRCGFAEKHGGAVTVHCIDRSALAPRLAIGSLIVIVAVLVFAALTK
;
A
#
# COMPACT_ATOMS: atom_id res chain seq x y z
N ALA A 1 -0.62 18.41 15.60
CA ALA A 1 -0.48 18.01 14.19
C ALA A 1 -0.81 16.54 14.10
N MET A 2 -1.87 16.19 13.37
CA MET A 2 -2.27 14.80 13.16
C MET A 2 -1.13 14.13 12.37
N ALA A 3 -0.45 13.15 12.96
CA ALA A 3 0.60 12.42 12.28
C ALA A 3 -0.01 11.79 11.03
N ASP A 4 0.33 12.32 9.85
CA ASP A 4 -0.20 11.85 8.59
C ASP A 4 0.24 10.39 8.42
N VAL A 5 -0.71 9.47 8.52
CA VAL A 5 -0.46 8.05 8.31
C VAL A 5 -0.33 7.86 6.80
N GLY A 6 0.83 8.25 6.27
CA GLY A 6 1.14 8.20 4.85
C GLY A 6 1.01 6.79 4.26
N ASN A 7 0.88 6.73 2.94
CA ASN A 7 0.89 5.47 2.21
C ASN A 7 2.31 4.87 2.23
N ILE A 8 2.39 3.55 2.09
CA ILE A 8 3.69 2.87 2.07
C ILE A 8 4.04 2.54 0.62
N CYS A 9 5.17 3.05 0.16
CA CYS A 9 5.79 2.65 -1.08
C CYS A 9 6.89 1.62 -0.79
N ARG A 10 6.73 0.39 -1.27
CA ARG A 10 7.69 -0.69 -1.09
C ARG A 10 8.38 -0.99 -2.42
N CYS A 11 9.67 -0.73 -2.48
CA CYS A 11 10.51 -1.04 -3.62
C CYS A 11 11.08 -2.45 -3.48
N ILE A 12 11.06 -3.25 -4.53
CA ILE A 12 11.68 -4.57 -4.56
C ILE A 12 12.69 -4.55 -5.70
N CYS A 13 13.95 -4.80 -5.35
CA CYS A 13 15.08 -4.53 -6.23
C CYS A 13 15.90 -5.81 -6.38
N GLY A 14 15.53 -6.58 -7.41
CA GLY A 14 15.96 -7.96 -7.61
C GLY A 14 15.02 -9.01 -6.99
N GLU A 15 15.41 -10.27 -7.05
CA GLU A 15 14.55 -11.41 -6.68
C GLU A 15 14.37 -11.63 -5.18
N ARG A 16 15.20 -11.01 -4.34
CA ARG A 16 15.14 -11.21 -2.88
C ARG A 16 14.42 -10.06 -2.17
N PRO A 17 13.47 -10.36 -1.28
CA PRO A 17 12.83 -9.32 -0.46
C PRO A 17 13.88 -8.65 0.42
N GLN A 18 14.04 -7.33 0.26
CA GLN A 18 14.93 -6.53 1.11
C GLN A 18 14.13 -5.94 2.27
N ALA A 19 14.73 -5.92 3.46
CA ALA A 19 14.04 -5.57 4.71
C ALA A 19 13.76 -4.06 4.85
N ASN A 20 14.45 -3.18 4.11
CA ASN A 20 14.46 -1.73 4.38
C ASN A 20 14.08 -0.87 3.16
N THR A 21 13.43 -1.43 2.15
CA THR A 21 13.06 -0.71 0.92
C THR A 21 11.65 -0.14 0.98
N THR A 22 11.29 0.50 2.10
CA THR A 22 9.97 1.13 2.29
C THR A 22 10.10 2.63 2.50
N ILE A 23 9.30 3.39 1.77
CA ILE A 23 9.24 4.85 1.81
C ILE A 23 7.81 5.23 2.20
N LEU A 24 7.67 6.22 3.08
CA LEU A 24 6.38 6.82 3.38
C LEU A 24 6.10 7.93 2.36
N VAL A 25 4.99 7.83 1.65
CA VAL A 25 4.53 8.85 0.70
C VAL A 25 3.25 9.50 1.22
N SER A 26 3.02 10.76 0.86
CA SER A 26 1.86 11.52 1.35
C SER A 26 0.54 10.81 0.98
N SER A 27 -0.37 10.72 1.96
CA SER A 27 -1.71 10.16 1.76
C SER A 27 -2.51 10.96 0.71
N ALA A 28 -2.30 12.27 0.62
CA ALA A 28 -3.02 13.18 -0.28
C ALA A 28 -2.77 12.92 -1.77
N ARG A 29 -1.56 12.46 -2.14
CA ARG A 29 -1.22 12.12 -3.54
C ARG A 29 -1.40 10.64 -3.86
N GLY A 30 -1.79 9.83 -2.87
CA GLY A 30 -2.05 8.42 -3.05
C GLY A 30 -0.79 7.65 -3.43
N CYS A 31 -0.96 6.66 -4.31
CA CYS A 31 0.12 5.86 -4.86
C CYS A 31 0.77 6.43 -6.12
N LYS A 32 0.37 7.64 -6.56
CA LYS A 32 0.89 8.23 -7.81
C LYS A 32 2.38 8.55 -7.74
N ASP A 33 2.84 8.92 -6.55
CA ASP A 33 4.26 9.24 -6.31
C ASP A 33 5.11 7.97 -6.12
N CYS A 34 4.49 6.80 -5.95
CA CYS A 34 5.18 5.53 -5.76
C CYS A 34 5.53 4.91 -7.13
N ASN A 35 6.71 5.25 -7.65
CA ASN A 35 7.20 4.79 -8.95
C ASN A 35 8.66 4.30 -8.86
N THR A 36 9.16 3.73 -9.96
CA THR A 36 10.53 3.22 -10.04
C THR A 36 11.57 4.32 -9.86
N ALA A 37 11.33 5.52 -10.39
CA ALA A 37 12.24 6.66 -10.25
C ALA A 37 12.48 7.03 -8.77
N LEU A 38 11.42 7.06 -7.96
CA LEU A 38 11.52 7.31 -6.52
C LEU A 38 12.34 6.22 -5.81
N CYS A 39 12.13 4.96 -6.19
CA CYS A 39 12.89 3.83 -5.66
C CYS A 39 14.39 3.91 -6.03
N LEU A 40 14.71 4.32 -7.26
CA LEU A 40 16.09 4.48 -7.72
C LEU A 40 16.81 5.64 -7.03
N GLU A 41 16.08 6.73 -6.74
CA GLU A 41 16.59 7.88 -6.02
C GLU A 41 16.91 7.56 -4.56
N HIS A 42 16.00 6.86 -3.86
CA HIS A 42 16.15 6.57 -2.44
C HIS A 42 16.98 5.31 -2.14
N PHE A 43 17.00 4.33 -3.04
CA PHE A 43 17.67 3.05 -2.82
C PHE A 43 18.68 2.75 -3.94
N PRO A 44 19.99 3.00 -3.72
CA PRO A 44 21.02 2.79 -4.74
C PRO A 44 21.15 1.33 -5.19
N ARG A 45 20.72 0.37 -4.35
CA ARG A 45 20.63 -1.06 -4.72
C ARG A 45 19.64 -1.34 -5.84
N CYS A 46 18.62 -0.50 -6.00
CA CYS A 46 17.67 -0.59 -7.10
C CYS A 46 18.32 -0.18 -8.42
N GLY A 47 19.15 0.86 -8.42
CA GLY A 47 19.94 1.24 -9.59
C GLY A 47 20.99 0.19 -9.96
N PHE A 48 21.56 -0.51 -8.97
CA PHE A 48 22.44 -1.65 -9.24
C PHE A 48 21.67 -2.81 -9.88
N ALA A 49 20.52 -3.19 -9.31
CA ALA A 49 19.69 -4.28 -9.86
C ALA A 49 19.25 -3.98 -11.29
N GLU A 50 18.75 -2.78 -11.56
CA GLU A 50 18.32 -2.35 -12.90
C GLU A 50 19.46 -2.44 -13.93
N LYS A 51 20.66 -1.94 -13.57
CA LYS A 51 21.83 -1.99 -14.46
C LYS A 51 22.35 -3.40 -14.76
N HIS A 52 22.07 -4.37 -13.89
CA HIS A 52 22.50 -5.76 -14.05
C HIS A 52 21.38 -6.67 -14.57
N GLY A 53 20.30 -6.09 -15.13
CA GLY A 53 19.19 -6.84 -15.72
C GLY A 53 18.19 -7.41 -14.70
N GLY A 54 18.26 -6.98 -13.43
CA GLY A 54 17.29 -7.31 -12.41
C GLY A 54 16.03 -6.44 -12.52
N ALA A 55 14.87 -7.02 -12.18
CA ALA A 55 13.61 -6.28 -12.14
C ALA A 55 13.53 -5.39 -10.89
N VAL A 56 13.10 -4.14 -11.07
CA VAL A 56 12.68 -3.24 -10.00
C VAL A 56 11.16 -3.18 -10.01
N THR A 57 10.52 -3.76 -9.00
CA THR A 57 9.06 -3.67 -8.83
C THR A 57 8.71 -2.74 -7.69
N VAL A 58 7.56 -2.08 -7.83
CA VAL A 58 7.11 -1.07 -6.88
C VAL A 58 5.71 -1.46 -6.43
N HIS A 59 5.56 -1.62 -5.12
CA HIS A 59 4.29 -1.95 -4.48
C HIS A 59 3.86 -0.80 -3.59
N CYS A 60 2.76 -0.16 -3.95
CA CYS A 60 2.15 0.83 -3.08
C CYS A 60 1.03 0.21 -2.25
N ILE A 61 1.05 0.49 -0.95
CA ILE A 61 -0.01 0.16 0.00
C ILE A 61 -0.73 1.47 0.32
N ASP A 62 -1.85 1.68 -0.36
CA ASP A 62 -2.76 2.80 -0.10
C ASP A 62 -3.57 2.51 1.17
N ARG A 63 -3.19 3.15 2.28
CA ARG A 63 -3.90 3.02 3.56
C ARG A 63 -5.20 3.82 3.60
N SER A 64 -5.36 4.75 2.66
CA SER A 64 -6.57 5.54 2.45
C SER A 64 -7.53 4.92 1.43
N ALA A 65 -7.18 3.74 0.87
CA ALA A 65 -8.00 3.08 -0.14
C ALA A 65 -9.45 2.92 0.35
N LEU A 66 -10.36 3.52 -0.40
CA LEU A 66 -11.78 3.58 -0.04
C LEU A 66 -12.44 2.19 -0.16
N ALA A 67 -11.98 1.38 -1.11
CA ALA A 67 -12.54 0.05 -1.41
C ALA A 67 -12.54 -0.91 -0.21
N PRO A 68 -11.40 -1.17 0.48
CA PRO A 68 -11.41 -2.05 1.66
C PRO A 68 -12.25 -1.48 2.81
N ARG A 69 -12.29 -0.15 2.99
CA ARG A 69 -13.13 0.49 4.01
C ARG A 69 -14.61 0.25 3.74
N LEU A 70 -15.04 0.41 2.48
CA LEU A 70 -16.42 0.15 2.07
C LEU A 70 -16.78 -1.34 2.19
N ALA A 71 -15.88 -2.24 1.83
CA ALA A 71 -16.10 -3.69 1.95
C ALA A 71 -16.28 -4.14 3.41
N ILE A 72 -15.45 -3.64 4.32
CA ILE A 72 -15.61 -3.94 5.76
C ILE A 72 -16.91 -3.32 6.29
N GLY A 73 -17.20 -2.07 5.91
CA GLY A 73 -18.42 -1.38 6.31
C GLY A 73 -19.68 -2.13 5.87
N SER A 74 -19.75 -2.59 4.62
CA SER A 74 -20.90 -3.34 4.12
C SER A 74 -21.07 -4.69 4.83
N LEU A 75 -19.97 -5.37 5.15
CA LEU A 75 -19.99 -6.64 5.87
C LEU A 75 -20.56 -6.48 7.28
N ILE A 76 -20.19 -5.42 7.99
CA ILE A 76 -20.76 -5.09 9.31
C ILE A 76 -22.27 -4.83 9.19
N VAL A 77 -22.71 -4.07 8.19
CA VAL A 77 -24.13 -3.79 7.97
C VAL A 77 -24.91 -5.07 7.68
N ILE A 78 -24.39 -5.95 6.82
CA ILE A 78 -25.02 -7.23 6.50
C ILE A 78 -25.16 -8.09 7.77
N VAL A 79 -24.11 -8.20 8.58
CA VAL A 79 -24.14 -8.94 9.85
C VAL A 79 -25.18 -8.36 10.80
N ALA A 80 -25.24 -7.04 10.95
CA ALA A 80 -26.24 -6.39 11.79
C ALA A 80 -27.66 -6.69 11.31
N VAL A 81 -27.93 -6.60 10.00
CA VAL A 81 -29.25 -6.92 9.42
C VAL A 81 -29.63 -8.38 9.68
N LEU A 82 -28.70 -9.32 9.50
CA LEU A 82 -28.94 -10.74 9.76
C LEU A 82 -29.26 -11.02 11.23
N VAL A 83 -28.53 -10.39 12.16
CA VAL A 83 -28.80 -10.50 13.60
C VAL A 83 -30.18 -9.93 13.94
N PHE A 84 -30.53 -8.75 13.43
CA PHE A 84 -31.86 -8.17 13.65
C PHE A 84 -32.97 -9.05 13.09
N ALA A 85 -32.82 -9.53 11.85
CA ALA A 85 -33.81 -10.41 11.23
C ALA A 85 -34.02 -11.71 12.01
N ALA A 86 -32.95 -12.26 12.62
CA ALA A 86 -33.03 -13.42 13.49
C ALA A 86 -33.72 -13.15 14.83
N LEU A 87 -33.52 -11.95 15.41
CA LEU A 87 -34.15 -11.54 16.67
C LEU A 87 -35.62 -11.11 16.51
N THR A 88 -36.02 -10.65 15.32
CA THR A 88 -37.41 -10.30 15.00
C THR A 88 -38.23 -11.49 14.48
N LYS A 89 -37.64 -12.68 14.46
CA LYS A 89 -38.30 -13.93 14.10
C LYS A 89 -38.69 -14.68 15.37
#